data_AF-A0A2G6HII9-F1
#
_entry.id   AF-A0A2G6HII9-F1
#
_cell.length_a   1.000
_cell.length_b   1.000
_cell.length_c   1.000
_cell.angle_alpha   90.00
_cell.angle_beta   90.00
_cell.angle_gamma   90.00
#
_symmetry.space_group_name_H-M   'P 1'
#
loop_
_entity.id
_entity.type
_entity.pdbx_description
1 polymer ?
#
loop_
_entity_poly.entity_id
_entity_poly.type
_entity_poly.pdbx_seq_one_letter_code
_entity_poly.pdbx_strand_id
1 'polypeptide(L)'
;MKYKTAKTPLEGPFFEIIRLPDESCPKVAWVSDGAKPNISARTSITESCGWSITPGVVSANEPVVVEGSFPATFEEENTQQAFDSWLDSMGNATSEALLDTEVVSTSYPAQRLQGMRISGPGHVTSGAAVPMTITGLWPHGEDTLTPLFVSPGSGELTSTLQSVTANSPELIEFTERCQGAASVSADGKAVTALFPTNECQIGATIGNYDIEPTRISISGHGS
;
A
#
# COMPACT_ATOMS: atom_id res chain seq x y z
N MET A 1 0.07 -14.58 14.90
CA MET A 1 0.76 -13.89 13.78
C MET A 1 1.38 -12.61 14.28
N LYS A 2 2.51 -12.19 13.70
CA LYS A 2 3.26 -11.01 14.13
C LYS A 2 3.48 -10.08 12.94
N TYR A 3 3.00 -8.85 13.05
CA TYR A 3 3.07 -7.82 12.03
C TYR A 3 4.11 -6.78 12.39
N LYS A 4 4.90 -6.37 11.40
CA LYS A 4 5.91 -5.31 11.53
C LYS A 4 6.06 -4.61 10.18
N THR A 5 6.36 -3.32 10.21
CA THR A 5 6.73 -2.53 9.01
C THR A 5 8.21 -2.20 9.01
N ALA A 6 8.75 -1.83 7.85
CA ALA A 6 10.16 -1.53 7.68
C ALA A 6 10.55 -0.14 8.20
N LYS A 7 9.82 0.92 7.80
CA LYS A 7 10.16 2.31 8.14
C LYS A 7 8.97 3.06 8.74
N THR A 8 7.93 3.30 7.97
CA THR A 8 6.77 4.11 8.39
C THR A 8 5.62 3.22 8.85
N PRO A 9 4.79 3.72 9.80
CA PRO A 9 3.57 3.05 10.19
C PRO A 9 2.66 2.73 9.01
N LEU A 10 1.94 1.61 9.11
CA LEU A 10 0.90 1.19 8.19
C LEU A 10 -0.23 0.54 8.98
N GLU A 11 -1.39 0.38 8.37
CA GLU A 11 -2.57 -0.22 8.97
C GLU A 11 -3.19 -1.24 8.01
N GLY A 12 -3.83 -2.26 8.60
CA GLY A 12 -4.56 -3.27 7.86
C GLY A 12 -5.80 -2.73 7.11
N PRO A 13 -6.60 -3.64 6.54
CA PRO A 13 -6.54 -5.08 6.76
C PRO A 13 -5.33 -5.75 6.09
N PHE A 14 -4.85 -6.84 6.70
CA PHE A 14 -3.91 -7.80 6.14
C PHE A 14 -4.63 -9.09 5.77
N PHE A 15 -4.22 -9.72 4.67
CA PHE A 15 -4.71 -11.00 4.22
C PHE A 15 -3.77 -12.11 4.70
N GLU A 16 -4.35 -13.17 5.24
CA GLU A 16 -3.63 -14.34 5.74
C GLU A 16 -4.42 -15.61 5.41
N ILE A 17 -3.75 -16.63 4.87
CA ILE A 17 -4.35 -17.94 4.66
C ILE A 17 -4.02 -18.83 5.84
N ILE A 18 -5.03 -19.53 6.35
CA ILE A 18 -4.85 -20.54 7.38
C ILE A 18 -5.61 -21.79 6.95
N ARG A 19 -4.89 -22.86 6.60
CA ARG A 19 -5.45 -24.19 6.28
C ARG A 19 -4.92 -25.21 7.27
N LEU A 20 -5.66 -26.28 7.50
CA LEU A 20 -5.16 -27.46 8.19
C LEU A 20 -4.24 -28.26 7.27
N PRO A 21 -3.44 -29.22 7.78
CA PRO A 21 -2.59 -30.08 6.96
C PRO A 21 -3.35 -30.90 5.90
N ASP A 22 -4.65 -31.12 6.10
CA ASP A 22 -5.56 -31.75 5.13
C ASP A 22 -6.20 -30.76 4.14
N GLU A 23 -5.67 -29.53 4.08
CA GLU A 23 -6.13 -28.38 3.26
C GLU A 23 -7.50 -27.80 3.67
N SER A 24 -8.16 -28.35 4.69
CA SER A 24 -9.46 -27.82 5.14
C SER A 24 -9.32 -26.51 5.93
N CYS A 25 -10.36 -25.68 5.94
CA CYS A 25 -10.32 -24.42 6.70
C CYS A 25 -10.56 -24.67 8.20
N PRO A 26 -9.64 -24.29 9.10
CA PRO A 26 -9.85 -24.43 10.53
C PRO A 26 -10.88 -23.42 11.04
N LYS A 27 -11.62 -23.84 12.07
CA LYS A 27 -12.38 -22.90 12.90
C LYS A 27 -11.43 -22.24 13.92
N VAL A 28 -10.87 -21.10 13.55
CA VAL A 28 -9.95 -20.34 14.40
C VAL A 28 -10.73 -19.63 15.53
N ALA A 29 -10.34 -19.91 16.77
CA ALA A 29 -10.76 -19.18 17.95
C ALA A 29 -9.80 -18.00 18.19
N TRP A 30 -10.15 -16.83 17.67
CA TRP A 30 -9.38 -15.60 17.84
C TRP A 30 -9.50 -15.07 19.27
N VAL A 31 -8.36 -14.67 19.84
CA VAL A 31 -8.28 -13.97 21.12
C VAL A 31 -8.35 -12.46 20.89
N SER A 32 -7.70 -12.00 19.82
CA SER A 32 -7.70 -10.60 19.40
C SER A 32 -8.93 -10.28 18.55
N ASP A 33 -9.54 -9.13 18.79
CA ASP A 33 -10.53 -8.56 17.87
C ASP A 33 -9.88 -8.21 16.51
N GLY A 34 -10.70 -8.11 15.46
CA GLY A 34 -10.24 -7.62 14.15
C GLY A 34 -9.89 -8.69 13.11
N ALA A 35 -9.98 -9.98 13.45
CA ALA A 35 -9.89 -11.07 12.47
C ALA A 35 -11.28 -11.50 11.98
N LYS A 36 -11.48 -11.51 10.66
CA LYS A 36 -12.75 -11.94 10.01
C LYS A 36 -12.43 -12.76 8.77
N PRO A 37 -13.31 -13.70 8.36
CA PRO A 37 -13.13 -14.39 7.09
C PRO A 37 -13.02 -13.39 5.92
N ASN A 38 -12.15 -13.67 4.96
CA ASN A 38 -12.10 -12.94 3.70
C ASN A 38 -13.42 -13.14 2.93
N ILE A 39 -13.89 -12.09 2.28
CA ILE A 39 -15.12 -12.11 1.48
C ILE A 39 -14.73 -11.86 0.02
N SER A 40 -14.60 -12.95 -0.74
CA SER A 40 -14.15 -12.91 -2.15
C SER A 40 -14.98 -11.97 -3.02
N ALA A 41 -16.30 -11.88 -2.79
CA ALA A 41 -17.19 -10.96 -3.49
C ALA A 41 -16.83 -9.47 -3.30
N ARG A 42 -16.02 -9.13 -2.29
CA ARG A 42 -15.52 -7.76 -2.04
C ARG A 42 -14.06 -7.60 -2.44
N THR A 43 -13.25 -8.63 -2.23
CA THR A 43 -11.79 -8.53 -2.38
C THR A 43 -11.28 -9.04 -3.72
N SER A 44 -12.08 -9.79 -4.46
CA SER A 44 -11.72 -10.58 -5.64
C SER A 44 -10.69 -11.68 -5.40
N ILE A 45 -10.22 -11.86 -4.16
CA ILE A 45 -9.35 -12.98 -3.76
C ILE A 45 -10.23 -14.16 -3.38
N THR A 46 -10.13 -15.27 -4.11
CA THR A 46 -11.04 -16.43 -4.04
C THR A 46 -10.63 -17.49 -3.02
N GLU A 47 -9.53 -17.27 -2.32
CA GLU A 47 -9.02 -18.15 -1.26
C GLU A 47 -10.04 -18.35 -0.13
N SER A 48 -10.54 -19.58 -0.02
CA SER A 48 -11.66 -19.96 0.86
C SER A 48 -11.29 -19.94 2.33
N CYS A 49 -10.03 -20.26 2.67
CA CYS A 49 -9.51 -20.22 4.03
C CYS A 49 -8.76 -18.92 4.34
N GLY A 50 -9.02 -17.87 3.56
CA GLY A 50 -8.45 -16.55 3.75
C GLY A 50 -9.10 -15.79 4.89
N TRP A 51 -8.31 -15.01 5.61
CA TRP A 51 -8.71 -14.13 6.69
C TRP A 51 -8.29 -12.68 6.39
N SER A 52 -9.16 -11.76 6.78
CA SER A 52 -8.88 -10.33 6.87
C SER A 52 -8.55 -9.99 8.33
N ILE A 53 -7.33 -9.56 8.59
CA ILE A 53 -6.80 -9.28 9.93
C ILE A 53 -6.54 -7.77 10.07
N THR A 54 -7.17 -7.13 11.05
CA THR A 54 -6.94 -5.72 11.39
C THR A 54 -6.32 -5.64 12.78
N PRO A 55 -4.97 -5.66 12.90
CA PRO A 55 -4.27 -5.60 14.17
C PRO A 55 -4.22 -4.18 14.78
N GLY A 56 -4.69 -3.17 14.05
CA GLY A 56 -4.45 -1.75 14.33
C GLY A 56 -3.20 -1.22 13.62
N VAL A 57 -2.65 -0.11 14.11
CA VAL A 57 -1.45 0.52 13.54
C VAL A 57 -0.23 -0.35 13.81
N VAL A 58 0.47 -0.74 12.74
CA VAL A 58 1.71 -1.51 12.80
C VAL A 58 2.88 -0.55 12.61
N SER A 59 3.77 -0.48 13.60
CA SER A 59 4.95 0.39 13.57
C SER A 59 6.25 -0.39 13.33
N ALA A 60 7.33 0.33 13.00
CA ALA A 60 8.62 -0.31 12.72
C ALA A 60 9.32 -0.81 13.99
N ASN A 61 9.02 -0.22 15.15
CA ASN A 61 9.73 -0.53 16.40
C ASN A 61 8.92 -1.42 17.35
N GLU A 62 7.60 -1.45 17.18
CA GLU A 62 6.68 -2.20 18.03
C GLU A 62 5.81 -3.12 17.17
N PRO A 63 6.23 -4.40 17.00
CA PRO A 63 5.44 -5.37 16.27
C PRO A 63 4.12 -5.66 16.98
N VAL A 64 3.05 -5.77 16.22
CA VAL A 64 1.73 -6.12 16.75
C VAL A 64 1.50 -7.62 16.59
N VAL A 65 0.97 -8.26 17.63
CA VAL A 65 0.67 -9.70 17.63
C VAL A 65 -0.85 -9.90 17.62
N VAL A 66 -1.32 -10.74 16.70
CA VAL A 66 -2.69 -11.22 16.64
C VAL A 66 -2.70 -12.69 16.99
N GLU A 67 -3.47 -13.04 18.02
CA GLU A 67 -3.49 -14.39 18.58
C GLU A 67 -4.80 -15.11 18.24
N GLY A 68 -4.65 -16.38 17.87
CA GLY A 68 -5.75 -17.29 17.60
C GLY A 68 -5.31 -18.73 17.80
N SER A 69 -6.26 -19.63 18.01
CA SER A 69 -5.99 -21.04 18.23
C SER A 69 -6.97 -21.93 17.47
N PHE A 70 -6.50 -23.10 17.05
CA PHE A 70 -7.31 -24.15 16.46
C PHE A 70 -6.60 -25.50 16.66
N PRO A 71 -7.33 -26.61 16.72
CA PRO A 71 -6.73 -27.94 16.76
C PRO A 71 -6.13 -28.28 15.39
N ALA A 72 -4.92 -28.81 15.37
CA ALA A 72 -4.27 -29.35 14.18
C ALA A 72 -3.58 -30.67 14.53
N THR A 73 -3.61 -31.61 13.59
CA THR A 73 -2.97 -32.91 13.70
C THR A 73 -1.99 -33.06 12.55
N PHE A 74 -0.75 -33.43 12.86
CA PHE A 74 0.29 -33.73 11.88
C PHE A 74 0.57 -35.23 11.93
N GLU A 75 0.51 -35.90 10.78
CA GLU A 75 0.66 -37.36 10.70
C GLU A 75 2.14 -37.82 10.76
N GLU A 76 3.08 -36.88 10.67
CA GLU A 76 4.51 -37.15 10.63
C GLU A 76 5.10 -37.42 12.03
N GLU A 77 6.06 -38.36 12.10
CA GLU A 77 6.79 -38.67 13.34
C GLU A 77 7.57 -37.47 13.91
N ASN A 78 8.06 -36.59 13.03
CA ASN A 78 8.72 -35.34 13.41
C ASN A 78 7.73 -34.16 13.32
N THR A 79 6.88 -34.03 14.34
CA THR A 79 5.83 -33.01 14.38
C THR A 79 6.35 -31.57 14.24
N GLN A 80 7.56 -31.26 14.73
CA GLN A 80 8.12 -29.91 14.64
C GLN A 80 8.46 -29.56 13.18
N GLN A 81 9.12 -30.46 12.46
CA GLN A 81 9.47 -30.25 11.06
C GLN A 81 8.21 -30.15 10.17
N ALA A 82 7.20 -30.97 10.45
CA ALA A 82 5.92 -30.90 9.78
C ALA A 82 5.22 -29.56 10.00
N PHE A 83 5.25 -29.07 11.25
CA PHE A 83 4.69 -27.76 11.61
C PHE A 83 5.40 -26.60 10.92
N ASP A 84 6.74 -26.60 10.91
CA ASP A 84 7.52 -25.55 10.24
C ASP A 84 7.26 -25.54 8.73
N SER A 85 7.21 -26.72 8.10
CA SER A 85 6.89 -26.86 6.66
C SER A 85 5.47 -26.39 6.34
N TRP A 86 4.53 -26.63 7.24
CA TRP A 86 3.15 -26.14 7.13
C TRP A 86 3.07 -24.62 7.29
N LEU A 87 3.84 -24.01 8.20
CA LEU A 87 3.90 -22.54 8.32
C LEU A 87 4.43 -21.90 7.03
N ASP A 88 5.48 -22.48 6.45
CA ASP A 88 6.06 -22.01 5.19
C ASP A 88 5.06 -22.13 4.03
N SER A 89 4.29 -23.23 3.96
CA SER A 89 3.28 -23.40 2.92
C SER A 89 2.15 -22.37 3.02
N MET A 90 1.72 -22.01 4.24
CA MET A 90 0.72 -20.96 4.45
C MET A 90 1.26 -19.58 4.06
N GLY A 91 2.53 -19.28 4.37
CA GLY A 91 3.18 -18.03 3.97
C GLY A 91 3.31 -17.92 2.45
N ASN A 92 3.69 -19.01 1.77
CA ASN A 92 3.79 -19.07 0.32
C ASN A 92 2.41 -18.91 -0.34
N ALA A 93 1.41 -19.66 0.10
CA ALA A 93 0.04 -19.55 -0.43
C ALA A 93 -0.54 -18.15 -0.24
N THR A 94 -0.31 -17.52 0.92
CA THR A 94 -0.73 -16.14 1.19
C THR A 94 -0.05 -15.17 0.22
N SER A 95 1.25 -15.34 -0.01
CA SER A 95 2.02 -14.51 -0.94
C SER A 95 1.55 -14.68 -2.39
N GLU A 96 1.30 -15.92 -2.82
CA GLU A 96 0.78 -16.24 -4.16
C GLU A 96 -0.58 -15.57 -4.38
N ALA A 97 -1.52 -15.70 -3.44
CA ALA A 97 -2.84 -15.08 -3.55
C ALA A 97 -2.78 -13.54 -3.57
N LEU A 98 -1.85 -12.94 -2.82
CA LEU A 98 -1.65 -11.49 -2.79
C LEU A 98 -1.04 -10.98 -4.11
N LEU A 99 -0.15 -11.76 -4.73
CA LEU A 99 0.58 -11.41 -5.94
C LEU A 99 -0.07 -11.91 -7.24
N ASP A 100 -1.24 -12.55 -7.16
CA ASP A 100 -2.01 -12.98 -8.33
C ASP A 100 -2.37 -11.79 -9.22
N THR A 101 -1.92 -11.87 -10.48
CA THR A 101 -2.11 -10.84 -11.51
C THR A 101 -3.52 -10.86 -12.10
N GLU A 102 -4.26 -11.96 -11.96
CA GLU A 102 -5.65 -12.06 -12.42
C GLU A 102 -6.63 -11.36 -11.44
N VAL A 103 -6.18 -11.08 -10.21
CA VAL A 103 -6.97 -10.37 -9.20
C VAL A 103 -6.91 -8.85 -9.44
N VAL A 104 -7.91 -8.35 -10.15
CA VAL A 104 -8.15 -6.90 -10.34
C VAL A 104 -8.90 -6.34 -9.13
N SER A 105 -8.15 -5.82 -8.15
CA SER A 105 -8.67 -5.27 -6.89
C SER A 105 -7.58 -4.46 -6.18
N THR A 106 -7.98 -3.51 -5.34
CA THR A 106 -7.10 -2.71 -4.46
C THR A 106 -7.17 -3.16 -2.98
N SER A 107 -7.82 -4.30 -2.71
CA SER A 107 -7.91 -4.85 -1.35
C SER A 107 -6.55 -5.22 -0.80
N TYR A 108 -6.41 -5.18 0.53
CA TYR A 108 -5.15 -5.45 1.25
C TYR A 108 -3.96 -4.61 0.76
N PRO A 109 -4.13 -3.28 0.62
CA PRO A 109 -3.14 -2.37 0.03
C PRO A 109 -1.77 -2.43 0.71
N ALA A 110 -1.73 -2.62 2.03
CA ALA A 110 -0.48 -2.69 2.78
C ALA A 110 0.42 -3.88 2.39
N GLN A 111 -0.15 -4.91 1.74
CA GLN A 111 0.59 -6.08 1.25
C GLN A 111 0.63 -6.15 -0.28
N ARG A 112 -0.42 -5.69 -0.98
CA ARG A 112 -0.53 -5.84 -2.45
C ARG A 112 0.02 -4.67 -3.25
N LEU A 113 0.10 -3.47 -2.68
CA LEU A 113 0.64 -2.33 -3.40
C LEU A 113 2.14 -2.56 -3.63
N GLN A 114 2.56 -2.64 -4.89
CA GLN A 114 3.95 -2.89 -5.27
C GLN A 114 4.76 -1.60 -5.38
N GLY A 115 4.08 -0.49 -5.67
CA GLY A 115 4.69 0.80 -5.83
C GLY A 115 3.67 1.86 -6.20
N MET A 116 4.16 3.05 -6.55
CA MET A 116 3.33 4.14 -7.02
C MET A 116 4.03 4.85 -8.18
N ARG A 117 3.24 5.55 -9.00
CA ARG A 117 3.73 6.38 -10.10
C ARG A 117 3.17 7.78 -9.96
N ILE A 118 4.01 8.77 -10.26
CA ILE A 118 3.63 10.19 -10.28
C ILE A 118 3.56 10.68 -11.74
N SER A 119 2.53 11.46 -12.05
CA SER A 119 2.34 12.10 -13.36
C SER A 119 1.90 13.54 -13.19
N GLY A 120 2.22 14.38 -14.18
CA GLY A 120 1.86 15.80 -14.23
C GLY A 120 1.61 16.25 -15.68
N PRO A 121 1.28 17.52 -15.91
CA PRO A 121 0.78 18.01 -17.20
C PRO A 121 1.82 18.08 -18.33
N GLY A 122 3.08 17.67 -18.10
CA GLY A 122 4.21 17.82 -19.02
C GLY A 122 4.67 19.28 -19.22
N HIS A 123 3.74 20.23 -19.18
CA HIS A 123 3.97 21.66 -19.28
C HIS A 123 3.00 22.45 -18.38
N VAL A 124 3.47 23.52 -17.74
CA VAL A 124 2.68 24.42 -16.89
C VAL A 124 3.16 25.87 -17.04
N THR A 125 2.30 26.84 -16.75
CA THR A 125 2.68 28.26 -16.77
C THR A 125 3.16 28.71 -15.40
N SER A 126 4.22 29.53 -15.37
CA SER A 126 4.74 30.21 -14.18
C SER A 126 3.62 30.93 -13.41
N GLY A 127 3.56 30.76 -12.09
CA GLY A 127 2.52 31.31 -11.22
C GLY A 127 1.29 30.41 -11.03
N ALA A 128 1.17 29.29 -11.77
CA ALA A 128 0.08 28.33 -11.60
C ALA A 128 0.44 27.20 -10.62
N ALA A 129 -0.60 26.61 -10.01
CA ALA A 129 -0.46 25.31 -9.36
C ALA A 129 -0.13 24.24 -10.40
N VAL A 130 0.77 23.33 -10.06
CA VAL A 130 1.14 22.19 -10.91
C VAL A 130 0.24 21.02 -10.53
N PRO A 131 -0.71 20.60 -11.40
CA PRO A 131 -1.54 19.46 -11.10
C PRO A 131 -0.71 18.17 -11.13
N MET A 132 -0.69 17.43 -10.02
CA MET A 132 0.03 16.16 -9.91
C MET A 132 -0.94 15.03 -9.59
N THR A 133 -0.73 13.86 -10.19
CA THR A 133 -1.54 12.66 -9.93
C THR A 133 -0.61 11.53 -9.52
N ILE A 134 -0.99 10.81 -8.46
CA ILE A 134 -0.29 9.60 -8.01
C ILE A 134 -1.22 8.40 -8.17
N THR A 135 -0.75 7.38 -8.86
CA THR A 135 -1.45 6.12 -9.15
C THR A 135 -0.74 4.96 -8.44
N GLY A 136 -1.49 3.90 -8.15
CA GLY A 136 -0.96 2.69 -7.53
C GLY A 136 -0.47 1.68 -8.58
N LEU A 137 0.64 1.02 -8.29
CA LEU A 137 1.12 -0.15 -9.04
C LEU A 137 0.75 -1.40 -8.25
N TRP A 138 -0.05 -2.25 -8.87
CA TRP A 138 -0.57 -3.50 -8.32
C TRP A 138 -0.04 -4.70 -9.11
N PRO A 139 -0.22 -5.93 -8.64
CA PRO A 139 0.21 -7.11 -9.39
C PRO A 139 -0.37 -7.17 -10.82
N HIS A 140 -1.61 -6.71 -11.01
CA HIS A 140 -2.28 -6.63 -12.32
C HIS A 140 -1.86 -5.42 -13.17
N GLY A 141 -0.97 -4.56 -12.67
CA GLY A 141 -0.51 -3.34 -13.35
C GLY A 141 -0.89 -2.05 -12.64
N GLU A 142 -0.72 -0.93 -13.35
CA GLU A 142 -1.06 0.40 -12.84
C GLU A 142 -2.58 0.63 -12.86
N ASP A 143 -3.14 1.13 -11.76
CA ASP A 143 -4.52 1.63 -11.73
C ASP A 143 -4.53 3.14 -12.06
N THR A 144 -4.80 3.45 -13.33
CA THR A 144 -4.94 4.84 -13.81
C THR A 144 -6.36 5.38 -13.68
N LEU A 145 -7.33 4.55 -13.33
CA LEU A 145 -8.75 4.93 -13.22
C LEU A 145 -9.08 5.47 -11.83
N THR A 146 -8.39 4.95 -10.81
CA THR A 146 -8.59 5.34 -9.41
C THR A 146 -7.28 5.88 -8.84
N PRO A 147 -6.94 7.16 -9.06
CA PRO A 147 -5.72 7.73 -8.51
C PRO A 147 -5.74 7.67 -6.98
N LEU A 148 -4.59 7.38 -6.39
CA LEU A 148 -4.40 7.38 -4.94
C LEU A 148 -4.44 8.79 -4.37
N PHE A 149 -3.86 9.74 -5.10
CA PHE A 149 -3.78 11.14 -4.72
C PHE A 149 -3.82 12.05 -5.96
N VAL A 150 -4.51 13.19 -5.84
CA VAL A 150 -4.51 14.25 -6.85
C VAL A 150 -4.21 15.57 -6.14
N SER A 151 -3.28 16.33 -6.69
CA SER A 151 -2.82 17.62 -6.19
C SER A 151 -3.07 18.73 -7.20
N PRO A 152 -3.41 19.95 -6.77
CA PRO A 152 -3.84 20.28 -5.41
C PRO A 152 -5.19 19.61 -5.12
N GLY A 153 -5.29 18.91 -4.00
CA GLY A 153 -6.48 18.18 -3.60
C GLY A 153 -6.85 18.51 -2.16
N SER A 154 -8.14 18.45 -1.86
CA SER A 154 -8.67 18.53 -0.51
C SER A 154 -9.59 17.34 -0.26
N GLY A 155 -9.63 16.86 0.98
CA GLY A 155 -10.47 15.73 1.37
C GLY A 155 -9.71 14.68 2.18
N GLU A 156 -10.43 13.60 2.50
CA GLU A 156 -9.87 12.46 3.20
C GLU A 156 -8.96 11.64 2.29
N LEU A 157 -7.98 10.97 2.89
CA LEU A 157 -7.14 10.02 2.19
C LEU A 157 -7.97 8.85 1.66
N THR A 158 -7.61 8.35 0.47
CA THR A 158 -8.18 7.10 -0.03
C THR A 158 -7.87 5.97 0.95
N SER A 159 -8.73 4.96 1.04
CA SER A 159 -8.50 3.80 1.94
C SER A 159 -7.15 3.12 1.69
N THR A 160 -6.67 3.12 0.45
CA THR A 160 -5.32 2.64 0.11
C THR A 160 -4.24 3.47 0.77
N LEU A 161 -4.30 4.81 0.66
CA LEU A 161 -3.36 5.70 1.34
C LEU A 161 -3.44 5.56 2.85
N GLN A 162 -4.65 5.49 3.41
CA GLN A 162 -4.85 5.26 4.84
C GLN A 162 -4.12 4.00 5.32
N SER A 163 -4.23 2.89 4.60
CA SER A 163 -3.54 1.66 4.98
C SER A 163 -2.01 1.78 4.87
N VAL A 164 -1.46 2.45 3.84
CA VAL A 164 0.01 2.52 3.67
C VAL A 164 0.66 3.67 4.46
N THR A 165 -0.14 4.58 5.02
CA THR A 165 0.33 5.68 5.88
C THR A 165 -0.23 5.63 7.29
N ALA A 166 -0.97 4.59 7.68
CA ALA A 166 -1.72 4.56 8.95
C ALA A 166 -2.59 5.82 9.16
N ASN A 167 -3.21 6.30 8.07
CA ASN A 167 -4.03 7.51 8.02
C ASN A 167 -3.30 8.81 8.47
N SER A 168 -1.96 8.84 8.36
CA SER A 168 -1.13 10.03 8.63
C SER A 168 -0.87 10.83 7.36
N PRO A 169 -1.50 12.00 7.14
CA PRO A 169 -1.29 12.81 5.95
C PRO A 169 0.12 13.42 5.87
N GLU A 170 0.83 13.55 6.98
CA GLU A 170 2.22 14.00 7.06
C GLU A 170 3.21 13.04 6.38
N LEU A 171 2.80 11.80 6.13
CA LEU A 171 3.60 10.82 5.40
C LEU A 171 3.42 10.93 3.88
N ILE A 172 2.82 12.01 3.37
CA ILE A 172 2.66 12.30 1.94
C ILE A 172 3.36 13.62 1.65
N GLU A 173 4.47 13.55 0.92
CA GLU A 173 5.32 14.71 0.65
C GLU A 173 5.79 14.71 -0.81
N PHE A 174 5.50 15.77 -1.57
CA PHE A 174 6.15 16.04 -2.84
C PHE A 174 7.56 16.56 -2.62
N THR A 175 8.43 16.26 -3.57
CA THR A 175 9.77 16.82 -3.66
C THR A 175 9.96 17.44 -5.04
N GLU A 176 10.78 18.49 -5.12
CA GLU A 176 11.10 19.14 -6.39
C GLU A 176 12.61 19.23 -6.59
N ARG A 177 13.03 19.12 -7.84
CA ARG A 177 14.40 19.41 -8.31
C ARG A 177 14.30 20.31 -9.53
N CYS A 178 13.81 21.52 -9.31
CA CYS A 178 13.54 22.51 -10.34
C CYS A 178 14.41 23.77 -10.17
N GLN A 179 15.43 23.72 -9.30
CA GLN A 179 16.40 24.81 -9.07
C GLN A 179 15.70 26.12 -8.66
N GLY A 180 14.65 26.03 -7.84
CA GLY A 180 13.85 27.18 -7.39
C GLY A 180 12.75 27.60 -8.37
N ALA A 181 12.62 26.95 -9.52
CA ALA A 181 11.54 27.21 -10.48
C ALA A 181 10.18 26.65 -10.05
N ALA A 182 10.14 25.81 -9.01
CA ALA A 182 8.94 25.34 -8.35
C ALA A 182 9.11 25.37 -6.83
N SER A 183 7.99 25.36 -6.10
CA SER A 183 7.99 25.21 -4.65
C SER A 183 6.91 24.23 -4.20
N VAL A 184 7.24 23.39 -3.24
CA VAL A 184 6.27 22.54 -2.53
C VAL A 184 5.65 23.35 -1.39
N SER A 185 4.34 23.17 -1.16
CA SER A 185 3.62 23.79 -0.05
C SER A 185 4.12 23.30 1.32
N ALA A 186 3.86 24.07 2.37
CA ALA A 186 4.33 23.74 3.72
C ALA A 186 3.76 22.41 4.27
N ASP A 187 2.62 21.96 3.76
CA ASP A 187 2.00 20.68 4.11
C ASP A 187 2.48 19.50 3.22
N GLY A 188 3.42 19.76 2.30
CA GLY A 188 4.03 18.78 1.41
C GLY A 188 3.16 18.37 0.21
N LYS A 189 1.95 18.91 0.06
CA LYS A 189 0.89 18.29 -0.79
C LYS A 189 0.52 19.05 -2.05
N ALA A 190 1.13 20.19 -2.30
CA ALA A 190 0.91 20.98 -3.50
C ALA A 190 2.24 21.50 -4.05
N VAL A 191 2.29 21.65 -5.37
CA VAL A 191 3.43 22.23 -6.08
C VAL A 191 2.97 23.47 -6.83
N THR A 192 3.73 24.55 -6.72
CA THR A 192 3.49 25.80 -7.44
C THR A 192 4.66 26.08 -8.37
N ALA A 193 4.35 26.40 -9.63
CA ALA A 193 5.34 26.86 -10.59
C ALA A 193 5.70 28.32 -10.31
N LEU A 194 6.98 28.65 -10.20
CA LEU A 194 7.48 29.98 -9.83
C LEU A 194 8.15 30.71 -10.98
N PHE A 195 9.02 30.01 -11.72
CA PHE A 195 9.81 30.60 -12.81
C PHE A 195 9.93 29.64 -14.00
N PRO A 196 10.24 30.15 -15.21
CA PRO A 196 10.38 29.30 -16.39
C PRO A 196 11.59 28.37 -16.31
N THR A 197 11.42 27.12 -16.76
CA THR A 197 12.49 26.12 -16.88
C THR A 197 12.05 24.95 -17.77
N ASN A 198 12.99 24.26 -18.41
CA ASN A 198 12.72 23.00 -19.14
C ASN A 198 13.19 21.75 -18.37
N GLU A 199 13.76 21.93 -17.18
CA GLU A 199 14.38 20.88 -16.38
C GLU A 199 13.80 20.88 -14.96
N CYS A 200 12.48 20.67 -14.84
CA CYS A 200 11.81 20.53 -13.55
C CYS A 200 11.40 19.08 -13.31
N GLN A 201 11.93 18.48 -12.25
CA GLN A 201 11.55 17.14 -11.80
C GLN A 201 10.73 17.23 -10.53
N ILE A 202 9.57 16.57 -10.51
CA ILE A 202 8.70 16.45 -9.34
C ILE A 202 8.63 14.99 -8.93
N GLY A 203 9.09 14.69 -7.72
CA GLY A 203 8.98 13.36 -7.09
C GLY A 203 8.04 13.41 -5.89
N ALA A 204 7.90 12.28 -5.19
CA ALA A 204 7.14 12.21 -3.95
C ALA A 204 7.63 11.05 -3.07
N THR A 205 7.39 11.16 -1.78
CA THR A 205 7.49 10.07 -0.82
C THR A 205 6.13 9.88 -0.15
N ILE A 206 5.64 8.64 -0.14
CA ILE A 206 4.38 8.26 0.52
C ILE A 206 4.63 7.06 1.43
N GLY A 207 4.59 7.25 2.74
CA GLY A 207 4.85 6.19 3.72
C GLY A 207 6.20 5.51 3.44
N ASN A 208 6.17 4.23 3.09
CA ASN A 208 7.38 3.44 2.78
C ASN A 208 7.83 3.53 1.31
N TYR A 209 7.13 4.31 0.46
CA TYR A 209 7.37 4.38 -0.98
C TYR A 209 8.09 5.66 -1.38
N ASP A 210 9.25 5.50 -2.01
CA ASP A 210 9.93 6.58 -2.74
C ASP A 210 9.52 6.51 -4.22
N ILE A 211 8.88 7.56 -4.73
CA ILE A 211 8.25 7.58 -6.05
C ILE A 211 9.21 8.20 -7.08
N GLU A 212 9.44 7.51 -8.19
CA GLU A 212 10.32 8.00 -9.25
C GLU A 212 9.83 9.35 -9.81
N PRO A 213 10.68 10.38 -9.91
CA PRO A 213 10.26 11.70 -10.35
C PRO A 213 9.76 11.72 -11.79
N THR A 214 8.73 12.53 -12.03
CA THR A 214 8.27 12.89 -13.38
C THR A 214 8.84 14.25 -13.79
N ARG A 215 8.90 14.50 -15.11
CA ARG A 215 9.42 15.76 -15.67
C ARG A 215 8.30 16.65 -16.15
N ILE A 216 8.45 17.94 -15.87
CA ILE A 216 7.61 19.00 -16.43
C ILE A 216 8.48 20.14 -16.96
N SER A 217 7.89 20.93 -17.82
CA SER A 217 8.40 22.23 -18.26
C SER A 217 7.52 23.35 -17.69
N ILE A 218 8.13 24.48 -17.38
CA ILE A 218 7.47 25.68 -16.89
C ILE A 218 7.74 26.80 -17.90
N SER A 219 6.69 27.38 -18.49
CA SER A 219 6.81 28.55 -19.37
C SER A 219 6.57 29.85 -18.61
N GLY A 220 7.19 30.92 -19.08
CA GLY A 220 6.80 32.27 -18.66
C GLY A 220 5.40 32.62 -19.15
N HIS A 221 4.79 33.61 -18.52
CA HIS A 221 3.75 34.38 -19.18
C HIS A 221 4.41 35.11 -20.34
N GLY A 222 4.14 34.69 -21.58
CA GLY A 222 4.58 35.43 -22.76
C GLY A 222 4.02 36.85 -22.69
N SER A 223 4.89 37.84 -22.85
CA SER A 223 4.54 39.24 -23.09
C SER A 223 3.85 39.43 -24.43
#